data_AF-B2ID89-F1
#
_entry.id   AF-B2ID89-F1
#
_cell.length_a   1.000
_cell.length_b   1.000
_cell.length_c   1.000
_cell.angle_alpha   90.00
_cell.angle_beta   90.00
_cell.angle_gamma   90.00
#
_symmetry.space_group_name_H-M   'P 1'
#
loop_
_entity.id
_entity.type
_entity.pdbx_description
1 polymer ?
#
loop_
_entity_poly.entity_id
_entity_poly.type
_entity_poly.pdbx_seq_one_letter_code
_entity_poly.pdbx_strand_id
1 'polypeptide(L)' 'MTEALELLIAKARKIQMTDEQAREQRLSFVYGNTHIENSMITREMVAEADEKITQEEKAQAAEAK' A
#
# COMPACT_ATOMS: atom_id res chain seq x y z
N MET A 1 26.48 1.32 10.50
CA MET A 1 25.37 0.34 10.52
C MET A 1 25.90 -0.91 11.19
N THR A 2 25.11 -1.64 11.99
CA THR A 2 25.62 -2.88 12.63
C THR A 2 25.56 -4.05 11.65
N GLU A 3 26.47 -5.02 11.78
CA GLU A 3 26.46 -6.24 10.95
C GLU A 3 25.12 -6.99 11.06
N ALA A 4 24.54 -7.01 12.26
CA ALA A 4 23.23 -7.61 12.49
C ALA A 4 22.12 -6.90 11.69
N LEU A 5 22.14 -5.57 11.61
CA LEU A 5 21.15 -4.81 10.84
C LEU A 5 21.35 -4.98 9.33
N GLU A 6 22.59 -5.01 8.85
CA GLU A 6 22.90 -5.29 7.44
C GLU A 6 22.41 -6.68 7.01
N LEU A 7 22.61 -7.69 7.87
CA LEU A 7 22.12 -9.04 7.63
C LEU A 7 20.60 -9.10 7.50
N LEU A 8 19.87 -8.40 8.38
CA LEU A 8 18.42 -8.34 8.34
C LEU A 8 17.91 -7.67 7.06
N ILE A 9 18.54 -6.57 6.63
CA ILE A 9 18.19 -5.90 5.37
C ILE A 9 18.48 -6.80 4.17
N ALA A 10 19.63 -7.47 4.14
CA ALA A 10 19.97 -8.39 3.06
C ALA A 10 18.97 -9.55 2.93
N LYS A 11 18.41 -10.03 4.05
CA LYS A 11 17.33 -11.02 4.06
C LYS A 11 16.01 -10.43 3.58
N ALA A 12 15.62 -9.26 4.10
CA ALA A 12 14.35 -8.61 3.75
C ALA A 12 14.25 -8.27 2.25
N ARG A 13 15.34 -7.82 1.62
CA ARG A 13 15.39 -7.50 0.17
C ARG A 13 15.06 -8.67 -0.75
N LYS A 14 15.19 -9.91 -0.28
CA LYS A 14 14.90 -11.11 -1.08
C LYS A 14 13.43 -11.51 -1.04
N ILE A 15 12.64 -10.92 -0.14
CA ILE A 15 11.21 -11.22 -0.02
C ILE A 15 10.49 -10.54 -1.19
N GLN A 16 9.75 -11.33 -1.97
CA GLN A 16 8.81 -10.84 -2.98
C GLN A 16 7.42 -10.82 -2.34
N MET A 17 6.79 -9.64 -2.35
CA MET A 17 5.41 -9.51 -1.85
C MET A 17 4.43 -10.02 -2.91
N THR A 18 3.35 -10.63 -2.46
CA THR A 18 2.18 -10.86 -3.32
C THR A 18 1.49 -9.53 -3.61
N ASP A 19 0.65 -9.49 -4.66
CA ASP A 19 -0.13 -8.29 -4.98
C ASP A 19 -1.02 -7.84 -3.81
N GLU A 20 -1.58 -8.81 -3.07
CA GLU A 20 -2.38 -8.55 -1.88
C GLU A 20 -1.55 -7.92 -0.74
N GLN A 21 -0.35 -8.46 -0.48
CA GLN A 21 0.57 -7.91 0.53
C GLN A 21 1.05 -6.51 0.15
N ALA A 22 1.38 -6.29 -1.12
CA ALA A 22 1.77 -4.98 -1.62
C ALA A 22 0.61 -3.98 -1.49
N ARG A 23 -0.62 -4.41 -1.78
CA ARG A 23 -1.83 -3.59 -1.58
C ARG A 23 -2.02 -3.24 -0.11
N GLU A 24 -1.97 -4.22 0.79
CA GLU A 24 -2.11 -3.99 2.24
C GLU A 24 -1.04 -3.02 2.78
N GLN A 25 0.20 -3.16 2.30
CA GLN A 25 1.28 -2.24 2.64
C GLN A 25 0.96 -0.81 2.18
N ARG A 26 0.51 -0.61 0.92
CA ARG A 26 0.11 0.71 0.41
C ARG A 26 -1.03 1.31 1.24
N LEU A 27 -2.08 0.53 1.54
CA LEU A 27 -3.20 0.99 2.39
C LEU A 27 -2.71 1.43 3.76
N SER A 28 -1.79 0.69 4.36
CA SER A 28 -1.21 1.03 5.67
C SER A 28 -0.42 2.34 5.63
N PHE A 29 0.34 2.59 4.56
CA PHE A 29 1.03 3.88 4.37
C PHE A 29 0.05 5.04 4.17
N VAL A 30 -0.99 4.85 3.34
CA VAL A 30 -2.00 5.90 3.11
C VAL A 30 -2.72 6.23 4.41
N TYR A 31 -3.18 5.22 5.16
CA TYR A 31 -3.80 5.44 6.46
C TYR A 31 -2.84 6.11 7.44
N GLY A 32 -1.60 5.63 7.56
CA GLY A 32 -0.60 6.22 8.45
C GLY A 32 -0.39 7.70 8.17
N ASN A 33 -0.19 8.06 6.90
CA ASN A 33 0.03 9.45 6.50
C ASN A 33 -1.21 10.33 6.70
N THR A 34 -2.39 9.84 6.31
CA THR A 34 -3.62 10.65 6.33
C THR A 34 -4.23 10.76 7.72
N HIS A 35 -4.14 9.72 8.55
CA HIS A 35 -4.68 9.73 9.91
C HIS A 35 -3.87 10.61 10.86
N ILE A 36 -2.55 10.75 10.63
CA ILE A 36 -1.70 11.71 11.36
C ILE A 36 -2.20 13.14 11.16
N GLU A 37 -2.60 13.48 9.93
CA GLU A 37 -3.11 14.82 9.59
C GLU A 37 -4.58 15.01 9.97
N ASN A 38 -5.38 13.94 9.92
CA ASN A 38 -6.81 13.98 10.22
C ASN A 38 -7.28 12.66 10.85
N SER A 39 -7.52 12.69 12.15
CA SER A 39 -7.97 11.53 12.93
C SER A 39 -9.35 10.98 12.52
N MET A 40 -10.15 11.74 11.77
CA MET A 40 -11.44 11.28 11.25
C MET A 40 -11.30 10.36 10.04
N ILE A 41 -10.11 10.32 9.41
CA ILE A 41 -9.84 9.38 8.32
C ILE A 41 -9.60 8.00 8.94
N THR A 42 -10.43 7.03 8.56
CA THR A 42 -10.37 5.66 9.07
C THR A 42 -9.72 4.70 8.07
N ARG A 43 -9.37 3.49 8.52
CA ARG A 43 -8.82 2.44 7.64
C ARG A 43 -9.82 2.00 6.60
N GLU A 44 -11.09 1.96 6.96
CA GLU A 44 -12.21 1.59 6.08
C GLU A 44 -12.37 2.62 4.96
N MET A 45 -12.30 3.92 5.27
CA MET A 45 -12.35 4.98 4.24
C MET A 45 -11.20 4.85 3.23
N VAL A 46 -9.99 4.50 3.69
CA VAL A 46 -8.83 4.28 2.82
C VAL A 46 -9.02 3.05 1.95
N ALA A 47 -9.55 1.95 2.50
CA ALA A 47 -9.86 0.74 1.73
C ALA A 47 -10.93 1.01 0.65
N GLU A 48 -12.01 1.72 0.98
CA GLU A 48 -13.04 2.11 0.03
C GLU A 48 -12.50 3.02 -1.09
N ALA A 49 -11.58 3.93 -0.76
CA ALA A 49 -10.94 4.81 -1.74
C ALA A 49 -10.07 4.01 -2.72
N ASP A 50 -9.27 3.07 -2.23
CA ASP A 50 -8.44 2.19 -3.07
C ASP A 50 -9.29 1.32 -4.01
N GLU A 51 -10.43 0.80 -3.53
CA GLU A 51 -11.37 0.07 -4.37
C GLU A 51 -11.93 0.94 -5.51
N LYS A 52 -12.36 2.17 -5.20
CA LYS A 52 -12.89 3.11 -6.21
C LYS A 52 -11.84 3.42 -7.28
N ILE A 53 -10.62 3.78 -6.87
CA ILE A 53 -9.51 4.08 -7.79
C ILE A 53 -9.21 2.86 -8.68
N THR A 54 -9.15 1.66 -8.09
CA THR A 54 -8.90 0.42 -8.84
C THR A 54 -9.97 0.17 -9.91
N GLN A 55 -11.24 0.46 -9.62
CA GLN A 55 -12.32 0.32 -10.61
C GLN A 55 -12.23 1.39 -11.70
N GLU A 56 -11.91 2.63 -11.34
CA GLU A 56 -11.71 3.72 -12.30
C GLU A 56 -10.56 3.42 -13.27
N GLU A 57 -9.43 2.94 -12.76
CA GLU A 57 -8.28 2.53 -13.59
C GLU A 57 -8.65 1.40 -14.56
N LYS A 58 -9.42 0.40 -14.09
CA LYS A 58 -9.91 -0.70 -14.94
C LYS A 58 -10.86 -0.20 -16.03
N ALA A 59 -11.78 0.71 -15.69
CA ALA A 59 -12.71 1.28 -16.64
C ALA A 59 -11.96 2.07 -17.74
N GLN A 60 -11.02 2.93 -17.35
CA GLN A 60 -10.18 3.69 -18.29
C GLN A 60 -9.36 2.77 -19.21
N ALA A 61 -8.79 1.70 -18.67
CA ALA A 61 -8.03 0.72 -19.46
C ALA A 61 -8.91 -0.04 -20.47
N ALA A 62 -10.18 -0.25 -20.15
CA ALA A 62 -11.14 -0.90 -21.05
C ALA A 62 -11.61 0.03 -22.18
N GLU A 63 -11.76 1.33 -21.90
CA GLU A 63 -12.16 2.35 -22.90
C GLU A 63 -11.03 2.70 -23.88
N ALA A 64 -9.77 2.53 -23.46
CA ALA A 64 -8.59 2.80 -24.30
C ALA A 64 -8.26 1.69 -25.31
N LYS A 65 -9.03 0.59 -25.32
CA LYS A 65 -8.82 -0.61 -26.13
C LYS A 65 -9.85 -0.75 -27.24
#